data_AF-A0A377VA54-F1
#
_entry.id   AF-A0A377VA54-F1
#
_cell.length_a   1.000
_cell.length_b   1.000
_cell.length_c   1.000
_cell.angle_alpha   90.00
_cell.angle_beta   90.00
_cell.angle_gamma   90.00
#
_symmetry.space_group_name_H-M   'P 1'
#
loop_
_entity.id
_entity.type
_entity.pdbx_description
1 polymer ?
#
loop_
_entity_poly.entity_id
_entity_poly.type
_entity_poly.pdbx_seq_one_letter_code
_entity_poly.pdbx_strand_id
1 'polypeptide(L)' 'MATTTAERITAAVDFHALNAMLNLYDSEGRIPFEKDRQAVEAFMATQVQPNALTFPQPGG' A
#
# COMPACT_ATOMS: atom_id res chain seq x y z
N MET A 1 19.66 1.11 14.64
CA MET A 1 18.87 1.36 13.41
C MET A 1 18.83 0.07 12.58
N ALA A 2 17.96 -0.88 12.92
CA ALA A 2 17.76 -2.13 12.16
C ALA A 2 16.28 -2.39 11.83
N THR A 3 15.38 -1.49 12.26
CA THR A 3 13.94 -1.69 12.20
C THR A 3 13.35 -1.30 10.85
N THR A 4 13.94 -0.31 10.17
CA THR A 4 13.36 0.30 8.95
C THR A 4 13.28 -0.64 7.75
N THR A 5 14.19 -1.60 7.60
CA THR A 5 14.19 -2.54 6.47
C THR A 5 13.19 -3.68 6.68
N ALA A 6 13.13 -4.24 7.89
CA ALA A 6 12.18 -5.31 8.21
C ALA A 6 10.73 -4.80 8.18
N GLU A 7 10.47 -3.59 8.69
CA GLU A 7 9.15 -2.96 8.61
C GLU A 7 8.74 -2.68 7.16
N ARG A 8 9.65 -2.15 6.31
CA ARG A 8 9.35 -1.93 4.88
C ARG A 8 9.04 -3.22 4.13
N ILE A 9 9.78 -4.30 4.40
CA ILE A 9 9.53 -5.60 3.78
C ILE A 9 8.16 -6.14 4.20
N THR A 10 7.82 -6.02 5.49
CA THR A 10 6.51 -6.47 6.01
C THR A 10 5.37 -5.67 5.38
N ALA A 11 5.47 -4.34 5.37
CA ALA A 11 4.51 -3.46 4.73
C ALA A 11 4.37 -3.72 3.21
N ALA A 12 5.48 -4.06 2.53
CA ALA A 12 5.45 -4.40 1.11
C ALA A 12 4.75 -5.74 0.84
N VAL A 13 4.92 -6.71 1.73
CA VAL A 13 4.18 -7.97 1.68
C VAL A 13 2.68 -7.74 1.91
N ASP A 14 2.30 -6.81 2.79
CA ASP A 14 0.91 -6.56 3.16
C ASP A 14 0.07 -5.96 2.02
N PHE A 15 0.56 -4.93 1.30
CA PHE A 15 -0.24 -4.33 0.21
C PHE A 15 -0.38 -5.25 -1.01
N HIS A 16 0.65 -6.06 -1.30
CA HIS A 16 0.57 -7.07 -2.36
C HIS A 16 -0.42 -8.19 -2.00
N ALA A 17 -0.45 -8.62 -0.74
CA ALA A 17 -1.43 -9.59 -0.26
C ALA A 17 -2.87 -9.04 -0.35
N LEU A 18 -3.08 -7.76 -0.02
CA LEU A 18 -4.38 -7.09 -0.15
C LEU A 18 -4.86 -7.04 -1.60
N ASN A 19 -3.99 -6.69 -2.56
CA ASN A 19 -4.34 -6.68 -3.98
C ASN A 19 -4.63 -8.10 -4.51
N ALA A 20 -3.89 -9.11 -4.03
CA ALA A 20 -4.14 -10.50 -4.38
C ALA A 20 -5.54 -11.00 -3.94
N MET A 21 -6.16 -10.36 -2.94
CA MET A 21 -7.54 -10.70 -2.53
C MET A 21 -8.57 -10.39 -3.62
N LEU A 22 -8.28 -9.53 -4.61
CA LEU A 22 -9.17 -9.30 -5.75
C LEU A 22 -9.36 -10.52 -6.63
N ASN A 23 -8.43 -11.48 -6.57
CA ASN A 23 -8.55 -12.76 -7.27
C ASN A 23 -9.41 -13.77 -6.50
N LEU A 24 -9.87 -13.43 -5.29
CA LEU A 24 -10.74 -14.26 -4.48
C LEU A 24 -12.18 -13.77 -4.58
N TYR A 25 -13.12 -14.71 -4.55
CA TYR A 25 -14.55 -14.43 -4.49
C TYR A 25 -15.08 -14.79 -3.10
N ASP A 26 -15.97 -13.96 -2.56
CA ASP A 26 -16.70 -14.30 -1.34
C ASP A 26 -17.74 -15.41 -1.59
N SER A 27 -18.44 -15.84 -0.54
CA SER A 27 -19.47 -16.88 -0.62
C SER A 27 -20.64 -16.53 -1.55
N GLU A 28 -20.80 -15.25 -1.89
CA GLU A 28 -21.83 -14.75 -2.81
C GLU A 28 -21.26 -14.47 -4.21
N GLY A 29 -20.00 -14.84 -4.48
CA GLY A 29 -19.35 -14.66 -5.78
C GLY A 29 -18.92 -13.22 -6.05
N ARG A 30 -18.78 -12.37 -5.03
CA ARG A 30 -18.37 -10.96 -5.20
C ARG A 30 -16.86 -10.78 -5.03
N ILE A 31 -16.34 -9.81 -5.78
CA ILE A 31 -14.94 -9.38 -5.70
C ILE A 31 -14.80 -8.36 -4.55
N PRO A 32 -13.80 -8.50 -3.66
CA PRO A 32 -13.63 -7.62 -2.51
C PRO A 32 -12.91 -6.31 -2.87
N PHE A 33 -13.58 -5.42 -3.64
CA PHE A 33 -12.99 -4.15 -4.10
C PHE A 33 -12.49 -3.22 -2.99
N GLU A 34 -13.04 -3.33 -1.77
CA GLU A 34 -12.55 -2.58 -0.62
C GLU A 34 -11.07 -2.89 -0.30
N LYS A 35 -10.62 -4.11 -0.61
CA LYS A 35 -9.23 -4.53 -0.39
C LYS A 35 -8.26 -3.83 -1.34
N ASP A 36 -8.70 -3.46 -2.53
CA ASP A 36 -7.91 -2.63 -3.45
C ASP A 36 -7.66 -1.24 -2.86
N ARG A 37 -8.71 -0.60 -2.32
CA ARG A 37 -8.55 0.70 -1.65
C ARG A 37 -7.58 0.63 -0.47
N GLN A 38 -7.67 -0.42 0.35
CA GLN A 38 -6.72 -0.66 1.44
C GLN A 38 -5.29 -0.88 0.94
N ALA A 39 -5.11 -1.59 -0.19
CA ALA A 39 -3.80 -1.78 -0.79
C ALA A 39 -3.19 -0.45 -1.27
N VAL A 40 -3.99 0.42 -1.89
CA VAL A 40 -3.55 1.76 -2.33
C VAL A 40 -3.12 2.62 -1.15
N GLU A 41 -3.90 2.66 -0.08
CA GLU A 41 -3.56 3.42 1.14
C GLU A 41 -2.24 2.92 1.75
N ALA A 42 -2.10 1.60 1.91
CA ALA A 42 -0.88 1.00 2.44
C ALA A 42 0.34 1.27 1.56
N PHE A 43 0.20 1.17 0.23
CA PHE A 43 1.27 1.48 -0.72
C PHE A 43 1.69 2.95 -0.65
N MET A 44 0.73 3.87 -0.62
CA MET A 44 1.00 5.30 -0.53
C MET A 44 1.75 5.64 0.76
N ALA A 45 1.30 5.13 1.90
CA ALA A 45 1.91 5.43 3.20
C ALA A 45 3.30 4.82 3.37
N THR A 46 3.53 3.61 2.86
CA THR A 46 4.75 2.83 3.19
C THR A 46 5.81 2.87 2.09
N GLN A 47 5.41 3.13 0.84
CA GLN A 47 6.33 3.17 -0.30
C GLN A 47 6.40 4.55 -0.95
N VAL A 48 5.27 5.18 -1.28
CA VAL A 48 5.28 6.42 -2.06
C VAL A 48 5.72 7.61 -1.21
N GLN A 49 5.00 7.92 -0.14
CA GLN A 49 5.27 9.06 0.74
C GLN A 49 6.73 9.12 1.26
N PRO A 50 7.34 8.02 1.76
CA PRO A 50 8.71 8.08 2.26
C PRO A 50 9.79 8.17 1.18
N ASN A 51 9.47 7.88 -0.09
CA ASN A 51 10.44 7.87 -1.18
C ASN A 51 10.19 8.99 -2.22
N ALA A 52 9.13 9.79 -2.05
CA ALA A 52 8.78 10.88 -2.95
C ALA A 52 9.44 12.20 -2.54
N LEU A 53 9.94 12.96 -3.51
CA LEU A 53 10.44 14.32 -3.29
C LEU A 53 9.25 15.31 -3.26
N THR A 54 9.17 16.10 -2.20
CA THR A 54 8.24 17.23 -2.12
C THR A 54 8.99 18.51 -2.48
N PHE A 55 8.53 19.19 -3.53
CA PHE A 55 9.08 20.48 -3.92
C PHE A 55 8.29 21.61 -3.28
N PRO A 56 8.95 22.68 -2.80
CA PRO A 56 8.25 23.88 -2.36
C PRO A 56 7.53 24.53 -3.53
N GLN A 57 6.42 25.20 -3.24
CA GLN A 57 5.66 25.93 -4.25
C GLN A 57 6.55 27.04 -4.87
N PRO A 58 6.55 27.24 -6.19
CA PRO A 58 7.38 28.27 -6.80
C PRO A 58 6.85 29.65 -6.36
N GLY A 59 7.62 30.37 -5.53
CA GLY A 59 7.34 31.75 -5.13
C GLY A 59 7.48 32.12 -3.64
N GLY A 60 8.15 31.31 -2.81
CA GLY A 60 8.54 31.67 -1.43
C GLY A 60 9.92 32.30 -1.36
#